data_AF-A0A535NCD0-F1
#
_entry.id   AF-A0A535NCD0-F1
#
_cell.length_a   1.000
_cell.length_b   1.000
_cell.length_c   1.000
_cell.angle_alpha   90.00
_cell.angle_beta   90.00
_cell.angle_gamma   90.00
#
_symmetry.space_group_name_H-M   'P 1'
#
loop_
_entity.id
_entity.type
_entity.pdbx_description
1 polymer ?
#
loop_
_entity_poly.entity_id
_entity_poly.type
_entity_poly.pdbx_seq_one_letter_code
_entity_poly.pdbx_strand_id
1 'polypeptide(L)'
;MAMALHKTNIYIELSGWSPRYYPQELVREIGGRLQDRTLFGSDYPFIKPARVLEELDALALKPEAKVKILRENASRLLKLELR
;
A
#
# COMPACT_ATOMS: atom_id res chain seq x y z
N MET A 1 2.78 -10.49 6.71
CA MET A 1 3.04 -10.71 5.26
C MET A 1 2.84 -12.16 4.82
N ALA A 2 3.35 -13.17 5.54
CA ALA A 2 3.25 -14.59 5.14
C ALA A 2 1.84 -15.05 4.75
N MET A 3 0.82 -14.66 5.54
CA MET A 3 -0.58 -14.95 5.22
C MET A 3 -1.02 -14.36 3.86
N ALA A 4 -0.67 -13.09 3.59
CA ALA A 4 -1.01 -12.43 2.34
C ALA A 4 -0.22 -12.98 1.13
N LEU A 5 0.96 -13.54 1.35
CA LEU A 5 1.72 -14.26 0.31
C LEU A 5 1.06 -15.60 -0.03
N HIS A 6 0.56 -16.33 0.97
CA HIS A 6 -0.02 -17.66 0.78
C HIS A 6 -1.51 -17.62 0.37
N LYS A 7 -2.28 -16.61 0.81
CA LYS A 7 -3.73 -16.55 0.61
C LYS A 7 -4.07 -15.39 -0.30
N THR A 8 -4.78 -15.70 -1.38
CA THR A 8 -5.10 -14.73 -2.45
C THR A 8 -6.18 -13.73 -2.06
N ASN A 9 -6.94 -14.01 -0.99
CA ASN A 9 -8.03 -13.19 -0.48
C ASN A 9 -7.64 -12.31 0.72
N ILE A 10 -6.35 -12.21 1.05
CA ILE A 10 -5.85 -11.37 2.14
C ILE A 10 -5.13 -10.16 1.57
N TYR A 11 -5.50 -8.98 2.07
CA TYR A 11 -4.93 -7.69 1.70
C TYR A 11 -4.14 -7.12 2.87
N ILE A 12 -3.07 -6.38 2.55
CA ILE A 12 -2.32 -5.59 3.52
C ILE A 12 -2.78 -4.15 3.38
N GLU A 13 -3.13 -3.51 4.48
CA GLU A 13 -3.38 -2.07 4.55
C GLU A 13 -2.23 -1.43 5.35
N LEU A 14 -1.78 -0.24 4.93
CA LEU A 14 -0.49 0.35 5.31
C LEU A 14 -0.58 1.40 6.43
N SER A 15 -1.75 1.63 7.03
CA SER A 15 -1.93 2.56 8.13
C SER A 15 -1.24 2.08 9.42
N GLY A 16 -1.11 3.00 10.39
CA GLY A 16 -0.56 2.72 11.72
C GLY A 16 0.96 2.87 11.82
N TRP A 17 1.67 3.08 10.69
CA TRP A 17 3.10 3.39 10.71
C TRP A 17 3.51 4.30 9.55
N SER A 18 4.47 5.19 9.83
CA SER A 18 5.02 6.15 8.88
C SER A 18 5.91 5.42 7.84
N PRO A 19 5.65 5.57 6.52
CA PRO A 19 6.37 4.83 5.46
C PRO A 19 7.89 4.89 5.52
N ARG A 20 8.47 5.98 6.05
CA ARG A 20 9.93 6.10 6.26
C ARG A 20 10.55 4.97 7.08
N TYR A 21 9.75 4.24 7.86
CA TYR A 21 10.22 3.18 8.74
C TYR A 21 9.88 1.78 8.22
N TYR A 22 9.28 1.67 7.03
CA TYR A 22 8.97 0.37 6.46
C TYR A 22 10.23 -0.48 6.31
N PRO A 23 10.23 -1.73 6.81
CA PRO A 23 11.31 -2.66 6.55
C PRO A 23 11.51 -2.82 5.03
N GLN A 24 12.76 -2.94 4.58
CA GLN A 24 13.07 -3.14 3.15
C GLN A 24 12.34 -4.35 2.56
N GLU A 25 12.12 -5.39 3.35
CA GLU A 25 11.36 -6.55 2.93
C GLU A 25 9.91 -6.18 2.59
N LEU A 26 9.24 -5.36 3.40
CA LEU A 26 7.89 -4.89 3.11
C LEU A 26 7.88 -4.12 1.79
N VAL A 27 8.80 -3.18 1.59
CA VAL A 27 8.91 -2.38 0.36
C VAL A 27 9.10 -3.28 -0.86
N ARG A 28 9.98 -4.30 -0.76
CA ARG A 28 10.19 -5.29 -1.83
C ARG A 28 8.92 -6.07 -2.17
N GLU A 29 8.20 -6.54 -1.15
CA GLU A 29 7.01 -7.36 -1.38
C GLU A 29 5.84 -6.55 -1.94
N ILE A 30 5.56 -5.35 -1.41
CA ILE A 30 4.47 -4.49 -1.91
C ILE A 30 4.78 -3.89 -3.28
N GLY A 31 6.07 -3.72 -3.63
CA GLY A 31 6.50 -3.36 -4.98
C GLY A 31 6.53 -4.54 -5.96
N GLY A 32 6.33 -5.77 -5.48
CA GLY A 32 6.48 -7.01 -6.23
C GLY A 32 5.26 -7.92 -6.11
N ARG A 33 5.39 -9.01 -5.35
CA ARG A 33 4.38 -10.08 -5.25
C ARG A 33 3.05 -9.64 -4.65
N LEU A 34 3.07 -8.63 -3.79
CA LEU A 34 1.89 -8.12 -3.07
C LEU A 34 1.36 -6.80 -3.65
N GLN A 35 1.89 -6.33 -4.79
CA GLN A 35 1.48 -5.05 -5.40
C GLN A 35 -0.01 -4.95 -5.70
N ASP A 36 -0.68 -6.08 -5.99
CA ASP A 36 -2.12 -6.14 -6.31
C ASP A 36 -3.01 -6.38 -5.07
N ARG A 37 -2.40 -6.55 -3.89
CA ARG A 37 -3.08 -6.85 -2.61
C ARG A 37 -2.61 -5.95 -1.46
N THR A 38 -2.05 -4.79 -1.79
CA THR A 38 -1.63 -3.79 -0.80
C THR A 38 -2.47 -2.53 -0.99
N LEU A 39 -3.01 -1.99 0.10
CA LEU A 39 -3.91 -0.86 0.14
C LEU A 39 -3.24 0.30 0.87
N PHE A 40 -3.45 1.51 0.37
CA PHE A 40 -3.12 2.72 1.09
C PHE A 40 -4.07 2.95 2.26
N GLY A 41 -3.50 3.43 3.36
CA GLY A 41 -4.22 4.15 4.39
C GLY A 41 -3.24 4.91 5.27
N SER A 42 -3.76 5.97 5.89
CA SER A 42 -2.92 6.98 6.56
C SER A 42 -3.01 6.94 8.07
N ASP A 43 -4.01 6.31 8.66
CA ASP A 43 -4.31 6.42 10.10
C ASP A 43 -4.66 7.84 10.55
N TYR A 44 -5.35 8.62 9.70
CA TYR A 44 -5.88 9.93 10.11
C TYR A 44 -6.88 9.76 11.26
N PRO A 45 -6.81 10.56 12.35
CA PRO A 45 -6.07 11.83 12.47
C PRO A 45 -4.62 11.74 12.98
N PHE A 46 -4.10 10.55 13.29
CA PHE A 46 -2.77 10.37 13.89
C PHE A 46 -1.63 10.67 12.92
N ILE A 47 -1.73 10.22 11.66
CA ILE A 47 -0.77 10.59 10.61
C ILE A 47 -1.51 11.26 9.45
N LYS A 48 -1.06 12.46 9.07
CA LYS A 48 -1.70 13.23 8.00
C LYS A 48 -1.52 12.52 6.65
N PRO A 49 -2.57 12.38 5.82
CA PRO A 49 -2.47 11.75 4.51
C PRO A 49 -1.36 12.34 3.63
N ALA A 50 -1.21 13.68 3.61
CA ALA A 50 -0.17 14.34 2.84
C ALA A 50 1.25 13.87 3.20
N ARG A 51 1.52 13.66 4.50
CA ARG A 51 2.81 13.13 4.98
C ARG A 51 3.02 11.69 4.52
N VAL A 52 2.00 10.85 4.60
CA VAL A 52 2.09 9.44 4.17
C VAL A 52 2.35 9.36 2.67
N LEU A 53 1.70 10.22 1.87
CA LEU A 53 1.92 10.30 0.42
C LEU A 53 3.37 10.71 0.09
N GLU A 54 3.88 11.76 0.73
CA GLU A 54 5.26 12.22 0.56
C GLU A 54 6.28 11.13 0.93
N GLU A 55 6.09 10.47 2.07
CA GLU A 55 7.00 9.41 2.52
C GLU A 55 6.88 8.13 1.67
N LEU A 56 5.70 7.80 1.15
CA LEU A 56 5.52 6.71 0.17
C LEU A 56 6.25 7.03 -1.14
N ASP A 57 6.27 8.29 -1.55
CA ASP A 57 6.91 8.69 -2.79
C ASP A 57 8.43 8.55 -2.75
N ALA A 58 9.02 8.71 -1.56
CA ALA A 58 10.44 8.46 -1.29
C ALA A 58 10.82 6.96 -1.27
N LEU A 59 9.85 6.03 -1.26
CA LEU A 59 10.15 4.60 -1.34
C LEU A 59 10.57 4.19 -2.75
N ALA A 60 11.48 3.22 -2.83
CA ALA A 60 11.92 2.59 -4.07
C ALA A 60 10.85 1.62 -4.64
N LEU A 61 9.65 2.13 -4.89
CA LEU A 61 8.55 1.41 -5.52
C LEU A 61 8.48 1.74 -7.01
N LYS A 62 8.14 0.73 -7.82
CA LYS A 62 7.83 0.94 -9.24
C LYS A 62 6.60 1.85 -9.39
N PRO A 63 6.53 2.72 -10.41
CA PRO A 63 5.39 3.62 -10.61
C PRO A 63 4.04 2.89 -10.62
N GLU A 64 3.97 1.71 -11.23
CA GLU A 64 2.72 0.93 -11.36
C GLU A 64 2.27 0.40 -9.99
N ALA A 65 3.21 -0.03 -9.14
CA ALA A 65 2.89 -0.49 -7.79
C ALA A 65 2.35 0.67 -6.93
N LYS A 66 2.90 1.88 -7.07
CA LYS A 66 2.39 3.07 -6.36
C LYS A 66 0.94 3.35 -6.73
N VAL A 67 0.60 3.38 -8.03
CA VAL A 67 -0.77 3.64 -8.50
C VAL A 67 -1.75 2.58 -7.97
N LYS A 68 -1.35 1.30 -8.00
CA LYS A 68 -2.15 0.20 -7.45
C LYS A 68 -2.41 0.34 -5.96
N ILE A 69 -1.36 0.62 -5.18
CA ILE A 69 -1.44 0.79 -3.72
C ILE A 69 -2.32 1.98 -3.36
N LEU A 70 -2.12 3.13 -4.02
CA LEU A 70 -2.81 4.37 -3.71
C LEU A 70 -4.29 4.35 -4.08
N ARG A 71 -4.69 3.61 -5.12
CA ARG A 71 -6.05 3.73 -5.66
C ARG A 71 -6.65 2.44 -6.22
N GLU A 72 -5.97 1.78 -7.16
CA GLU A 72 -6.63 0.76 -7.98
C GLU A 72 -7.02 -0.49 -7.18
N ASN A 73 -6.20 -0.90 -6.23
CA ASN A 73 -6.48 -2.09 -5.42
C ASN A 73 -7.71 -1.90 -4.55
N ALA A 74 -7.85 -0.72 -3.92
CA ALA A 74 -9.03 -0.38 -3.14
C ALA A 74 -10.27 -0.31 -4.03
N SER A 75 -10.16 0.30 -5.21
CA SER A 75 -11.26 0.36 -6.18
C SER A 75 -11.74 -1.02 -6.60
N ARG A 76 -10.82 -1.93 -6.93
CA ARG A 76 -11.13 -3.30 -7.33
C ARG A 76 -11.77 -4.09 -6.19
N LEU A 77 -11.23 -3.97 -4.98
CA LEU A 77 -11.74 -4.68 -3.80
C LEU A 77 -13.14 -4.19 -3.42
N LEU A 78 -13.36 -2.88 -3.45
CA LEU A 78 -14.61 -2.23 -3.05
C LEU A 78 -15.60 -2.07 -4.21
N LYS A 79 -15.26 -2.54 -5.41
CA LYS A 79 -16.07 -2.45 -6.64
C LYS A 79 -16.47 -1.01 -6.97
N LEU A 80 -15.52 -0.08 -6.85
CA LEU A 80 -15.71 1.33 -7.18
C LEU A 80 -15.30 1.59 -8.63
N GLU A 81 -15.99 2.53 -9.27
CA GLU A 81 -15.59 3.08 -10.56
C GLU A 81 -14.61 4.24 -10.35
N LEU A 82 -13.43 4.12 -10.94
CA LEU A 82 -12.45 5.20 -10.96
C LEU A 82 -12.86 6.18 -12.06
N ARG A 83 -13.21 7.39 -11.63
CA ARG A 83 -13.37 8.54 -12.52
C ARG A 83 -12.02 9.17 -12.84
#